data_AF-A0A7W9YML4-F1
#
_entry.id   AF-A0A7W9YML4-F1
#
_cell.length_a   1.000
_cell.length_b   1.000
_cell.length_c   1.000
_cell.angle_alpha   90.00
_cell.angle_beta   90.00
_cell.angle_gamma   90.00
#
_symmetry.space_group_name_H-M   'P 1'
#
loop_
_entity.id
_entity.type
_entity.pdbx_description
1 polymer ?
#
loop_
_entity_poly.entity_id
_entity_poly.type
_entity_poly.pdbx_seq_one_letter_code
_entity_poly.pdbx_strand_id
1 'polypeptide(L)'
;MSTFFIDGFTPKSHTLIIEPAGAYPQRENWSYELFSGDQLIFSGTDVGSPIGAREDEVAAATLGFLTVRPGDTDDEYFSAYTPEQIEWCNDHAEYLACCLFDENGNCVTDLSAYRIDP
;
A
#
# COMPACT_ATOMS: atom_id res chain seq x y z
N MET A 1 -5.58 -0.79 -14.22
CA MET A 1 -5.10 -1.74 -13.22
C MET A 1 -3.60 -1.80 -13.36
N SER A 2 -2.89 -1.60 -12.25
CA SER A 2 -1.44 -1.61 -12.18
C SER A 2 -0.96 -2.44 -11.01
N THR A 3 0.13 -3.16 -11.23
CA THR A 3 0.68 -4.19 -10.35
C THR A 3 2.11 -3.84 -9.96
N PHE A 4 2.37 -3.88 -8.66
CA PHE A 4 3.64 -3.56 -8.04
C PHE A 4 4.13 -4.77 -7.25
N PHE A 5 5.30 -5.29 -7.60
CA PHE A 5 5.93 -6.42 -6.94
C PHE A 5 7.08 -5.94 -6.07
N ILE A 6 6.93 -6.08 -4.76
CA ILE A 6 7.85 -5.58 -3.76
C ILE A 6 8.50 -6.79 -3.07
N ASP A 7 9.81 -6.94 -3.25
CA ASP A 7 10.58 -8.06 -2.71
C ASP A 7 11.86 -7.56 -2.01
N GLY A 8 12.40 -8.38 -1.12
CA GLY A 8 13.65 -8.11 -0.41
C GLY A 8 13.51 -7.28 0.88
N PHE A 9 12.31 -6.80 1.22
CA PHE A 9 12.05 -6.06 2.46
C PHE A 9 11.57 -6.95 3.61
N THR A 10 10.86 -8.02 3.28
CA THR A 10 10.24 -8.96 4.22
C THR A 10 10.56 -10.39 3.81
N PRO A 11 10.37 -11.40 4.69
CA PRO A 11 10.62 -12.80 4.34
C PRO A 11 9.76 -13.34 3.18
N LYS A 12 8.57 -12.76 2.98
CA LYS A 12 7.71 -13.00 1.82
C LYS A 12 7.66 -11.72 0.98
N SER A 13 7.58 -11.87 -0.34
CA SER A 13 7.30 -10.76 -1.25
C SER A 13 5.85 -10.29 -1.10
N HIS A 14 5.62 -9.03 -1.44
CA HIS A 14 4.29 -8.43 -1.45
C HIS A 14 3.91 -7.97 -2.86
N THR A 15 2.63 -8.15 -3.20
CA THR A 15 2.08 -7.65 -4.46
C THR A 15 0.99 -6.66 -4.13
N LEU A 16 1.15 -5.42 -4.57
CA LEU A 16 0.12 -4.38 -4.49
C LEU A 16 -0.48 -4.19 -5.88
N ILE A 17 -1.79 -4.34 -5.97
CA ILE A 17 -2.57 -4.05 -7.18
C ILE A 17 -3.40 -2.81 -6.89
N ILE A 18 -3.44 -1.87 -7.83
CA ILE A 18 -4.34 -0.70 -7.78
C ILE A 18 -5.11 -0.56 -9.08
N GLU A 19 -6.34 -0.06 -8.99
CA GLU A 19 -7.19 0.18 -10.16
C GLU A 19 -8.11 1.39 -9.94
N PRO A 20 -8.40 2.20 -10.99
CA PRO A 20 -9.42 3.24 -10.87
C PRO A 20 -10.78 2.65 -10.48
N ALA A 21 -11.36 3.12 -9.38
CA ALA A 21 -12.64 2.66 -8.85
C ALA A 21 -13.77 3.72 -8.97
N GLY A 22 -13.47 4.87 -9.56
CA GLY A 22 -14.44 5.93 -9.83
C GLY A 22 -13.84 7.31 -9.66
N ALA A 23 -14.69 8.33 -9.74
CA ALA A 23 -14.29 9.72 -9.51
C ALA A 23 -15.38 10.48 -8.74
N TYR A 24 -14.95 11.34 -7.83
CA TYR A 24 -15.77 12.35 -7.17
C TYR A 24 -15.43 13.74 -7.74
N PRO A 25 -16.28 14.77 -7.51
CA PRO A 25 -15.90 16.14 -7.81
C PRO A 25 -14.56 16.47 -7.12
N GLN A 26 -13.52 16.73 -7.92
CA GLN A 26 -12.15 17.09 -7.50
C GLN A 26 -11.24 15.94 -7.01
N ARG A 27 -11.67 14.68 -7.04
CA ARG A 27 -10.84 13.52 -6.63
C ARG A 27 -11.11 12.28 -7.47
N GLU A 28 -10.11 11.42 -7.60
CA GLU A 28 -10.27 10.07 -8.14
C GLU A 28 -10.26 9.06 -7.01
N ASN A 29 -11.03 7.98 -7.15
CA ASN A 29 -11.01 6.85 -6.23
C ASN A 29 -10.31 5.67 -6.87
N TRP A 30 -9.67 4.90 -6.01
CA TRP A 30 -8.89 3.73 -6.40
C TRP A 30 -9.27 2.56 -5.51
N SER A 31 -9.37 1.39 -6.14
CA SER A 31 -9.32 0.13 -5.44
C SER A 31 -7.89 -0.33 -5.26
N TYR A 32 -7.68 -1.13 -4.23
CA TYR A 32 -6.41 -1.76 -3.97
C TYR A 32 -6.59 -3.18 -3.46
N GLU A 33 -5.59 -4.01 -3.72
CA GLU A 33 -5.40 -5.33 -3.11
C GLU A 33 -3.93 -5.48 -2.74
N LEU A 34 -3.65 -5.85 -1.48
CA LEU A 34 -2.30 -6.14 -1.00
C LEU A 34 -2.18 -7.62 -0.62
N PHE A 35 -1.27 -8.31 -1.27
CA PHE A 35 -0.95 -9.71 -1.02
C PHE A 35 0.40 -9.86 -0.33
N SER A 36 0.53 -10.88 0.54
CA SER A 36 1.80 -11.37 1.09
C SER A 36 2.00 -12.83 0.64
N GLY A 37 2.89 -13.04 -0.33
CA GLY A 37 2.86 -14.25 -1.16
C GLY A 37 1.50 -14.37 -1.87
N ASP A 38 0.83 -15.52 -1.73
CA ASP A 38 -0.49 -15.78 -2.33
C ASP A 38 -1.67 -15.38 -1.42
N GLN A 39 -1.41 -14.84 -0.23
CA GLN A 39 -2.45 -14.49 0.75
C GLN A 39 -2.87 -13.03 0.57
N LEU A 40 -4.14 -12.79 0.26
CA LEU A 40 -4.74 -11.45 0.31
C LEU A 40 -4.84 -10.98 1.76
N ILE A 41 -4.24 -9.82 2.06
CA ILE A 41 -4.21 -9.24 3.41
C ILE A 41 -5.17 -8.07 3.50
N PHE A 42 -5.09 -7.13 2.57
CA PHE A 42 -5.97 -5.97 2.51
C PHE A 42 -6.60 -5.82 1.15
N SER A 43 -7.85 -5.36 1.12
CA SER A 43 -8.52 -4.93 -0.10
C SER A 43 -9.50 -3.82 0.23
N GLY A 44 -9.62 -2.84 -0.63
CA GLY A 44 -10.53 -1.71 -0.42
C GLY A 44 -10.77 -0.89 -1.68
N THR A 45 -11.64 0.10 -1.57
CA THR A 45 -11.99 1.05 -2.65
C THR A 45 -12.03 2.50 -2.16
N ASP A 46 -11.33 2.77 -1.06
CA ASP A 46 -11.40 3.98 -0.26
C ASP A 46 -10.15 4.86 -0.39
N VAL A 47 -9.24 4.53 -1.31
CA VAL A 47 -8.08 5.36 -1.63
C VAL A 47 -8.50 6.49 -2.56
N GLY A 48 -8.37 7.73 -2.09
CA GLY A 48 -8.68 8.92 -2.86
C GLY A 48 -7.43 9.72 -3.26
N SER A 49 -7.28 10.08 -4.53
CA SER A 49 -6.18 10.90 -5.03
C SER A 49 -6.64 12.26 -5.59
N PRO A 50 -5.74 13.23 -5.78
CA PRO A 50 -5.98 14.35 -6.70
C PRO A 50 -6.29 13.83 -8.11
N ILE A 51 -7.06 14.60 -8.88
CA ILE A 51 -7.32 14.28 -10.29
C ILE A 51 -6.00 14.26 -11.07
N GLY A 52 -5.76 13.17 -11.81
CA GLY A 52 -4.59 13.02 -12.66
C GLY A 52 -3.33 12.58 -11.91
N ALA A 53 -3.47 12.10 -10.67
CA ALA A 53 -2.38 11.41 -9.99
C ALA A 53 -1.97 10.16 -10.76
N ARG A 54 -0.67 9.89 -10.83
CA ARG A 54 -0.16 8.68 -11.49
C ARG A 54 -0.43 7.47 -10.61
N GLU A 55 -0.66 6.33 -11.24
CA GLU A 55 -0.82 5.05 -10.55
C GLU A 55 0.36 4.78 -9.59
N ASP A 56 1.59 5.07 -10.02
CA ASP A 56 2.78 4.86 -9.19
C ASP A 56 2.76 5.69 -7.89
N GLU A 57 2.23 6.92 -7.94
CA GLU A 57 2.08 7.82 -6.78
C GLU A 57 0.95 7.34 -5.86
N VAL A 58 -0.17 6.88 -6.46
CA VAL A 58 -1.30 6.30 -5.73
C VAL A 58 -0.86 5.03 -5.00
N ALA A 59 -0.04 4.20 -5.64
CA ALA A 59 0.49 2.98 -5.05
C ALA A 59 1.39 3.29 -3.84
N ALA A 60 2.28 4.30 -3.94
CA ALA A 60 3.10 4.73 -2.81
C ALA A 60 2.27 5.22 -1.63
N ALA A 61 1.26 6.06 -1.90
CA ALA A 61 0.36 6.57 -0.86
C ALA A 61 -0.46 5.45 -0.21
N THR A 62 -0.95 4.50 -1.01
CA THR A 62 -1.70 3.33 -0.55
C THR A 62 -0.83 2.46 0.34
N LEU A 63 0.41 2.18 -0.08
CA LEU A 63 1.32 1.37 0.71
C LEU A 63 1.65 2.04 2.04
N GLY A 64 1.91 3.36 2.04
CA GLY A 64 2.15 4.11 3.27
C GLY A 64 0.99 4.03 4.26
N PHE A 65 -0.25 4.06 3.77
CA PHE A 65 -1.46 3.85 4.56
C PHE A 65 -1.58 2.41 5.10
N LEU A 66 -1.30 1.40 4.29
CA LEU A 66 -1.40 -0.01 4.68
C LEU A 66 -0.29 -0.43 5.65
N THR A 67 0.84 0.25 5.65
CA THR A 67 1.97 -0.04 6.52
C THR A 67 1.94 0.68 7.88
N VAL A 68 0.83 1.34 8.23
CA VAL A 68 0.63 1.90 9.58
C VAL A 68 0.43 0.76 10.59
N ARG A 69 1.09 0.83 11.75
CA ARG A 69 1.04 -0.19 12.80
C ARG A 69 0.30 0.26 14.05
N PRO A 70 -0.17 -0.69 14.89
CA PRO A 70 -0.61 -0.37 16.24
C PRO A 70 0.47 0.42 16.99
N GLY A 71 0.11 1.62 17.47
CA GLY A 71 1.02 2.57 18.09
C GLY A 71 1.50 3.72 17.19
N ASP A 72 1.37 3.61 15.87
CA ASP A 72 1.64 4.72 14.94
C ASP A 72 0.46 5.71 14.88
N THR A 73 -0.75 5.24 15.20
CA THR A 73 -1.99 6.02 15.25
C THR A 73 -2.93 5.49 16.35
N ASP A 74 -4.11 6.08 16.46
CA ASP A 74 -5.11 5.72 17.47
C ASP A 74 -5.63 4.28 17.26
N ASP A 75 -5.83 3.55 18.37
CA ASP A 75 -6.28 2.14 18.36
C ASP A 75 -7.62 1.94 17.62
N GLU A 76 -8.47 2.98 17.57
CA GLU A 76 -9.75 2.95 16.84
C GLU A 76 -9.56 2.66 15.35
N TYR A 77 -8.42 3.06 14.77
CA TYR A 77 -8.07 2.78 13.38
C TYR A 77 -8.02 1.27 13.09
N PHE A 78 -7.51 0.49 14.05
CA PHE A 78 -7.34 -0.96 13.92
C PHE A 78 -8.57 -1.75 14.36
N SER A 79 -9.62 -1.10 14.84
CA SER A 79 -10.82 -1.76 15.37
C SER A 79 -11.56 -2.66 14.35
N ALA A 80 -11.40 -2.35 13.06
CA ALA A 80 -11.99 -3.11 11.96
C ALA A 80 -11.06 -4.19 11.40
N TYR A 81 -9.82 -4.29 11.88
CA TYR A 81 -8.84 -5.23 11.34
C TYR A 81 -9.14 -6.64 11.83
N THR A 82 -8.96 -7.59 10.91
CA THR A 82 -8.97 -9.03 11.24
C THR A 82 -7.70 -9.41 12.03
N PRO A 83 -7.73 -10.51 12.80
CA PRO A 83 -6.53 -11.01 13.49
C PRO A 83 -5.34 -11.20 12.54
N GLU A 84 -5.57 -11.69 11.32
CA GLU A 84 -4.55 -11.91 10.29
C GLU A 84 -3.94 -10.60 9.80
N GLN A 85 -4.74 -9.54 9.68
CA GLN A 85 -4.24 -8.19 9.33
C GLN A 85 -3.40 -7.59 10.46
N ILE A 86 -3.81 -7.79 11.72
CA ILE A 86 -3.03 -7.33 12.88
C ILE A 86 -1.69 -8.07 12.97
N GLU A 87 -1.70 -9.39 12.81
CA GLU A 87 -0.47 -10.20 12.76
C GLU A 87 0.46 -9.72 11.64
N TRP A 88 -0.09 -9.51 10.44
CA TRP A 88 0.67 -8.96 9.32
C TRP A 88 1.27 -7.57 9.62
N CYS A 89 0.50 -6.67 10.25
CA CYS A 89 1.00 -5.34 10.63
C CYS A 89 2.19 -5.43 11.57
N ASN A 90 2.14 -6.33 12.55
CA ASN A 90 3.22 -6.50 13.52
C ASN A 90 4.48 -7.09 12.88
N ASP A 91 4.32 -8.02 11.94
CA ASP A 91 5.44 -8.79 11.39
C ASP A 91 6.07 -8.16 10.13
N HIS A 92 5.31 -7.37 9.38
CA HIS A 92 5.71 -6.97 8.02
C HIS A 92 5.62 -5.48 7.73
N ALA A 93 4.68 -4.75 8.33
CA ALA A 93 4.38 -3.38 7.91
C ALA A 93 5.58 -2.43 7.99
N GLU A 94 6.34 -2.44 9.10
CA GLU A 94 7.52 -1.58 9.26
C GLU A 94 8.59 -1.84 8.22
N TYR A 95 8.91 -3.12 8.01
CA TYR A 95 9.94 -3.51 7.05
C TYR A 95 9.51 -3.22 5.62
N LEU A 96 8.24 -3.47 5.28
CA LEU A 96 7.71 -3.17 3.96
C LEU A 96 7.68 -1.66 3.70
N ALA A 97 7.41 -0.83 4.71
CA ALA A 97 7.46 0.63 4.59
C ALA A 97 8.85 1.14 4.18
N CYS A 98 9.93 0.39 4.44
CA CYS A 98 11.27 0.76 3.99
C CYS A 98 11.39 0.90 2.47
N CYS A 99 10.52 0.26 1.68
CA CYS A 99 10.52 0.44 0.22
C CYS A 99 10.08 1.85 -0.23
N LEU A 100 9.48 2.62 0.68
CA LEU A 100 9.11 4.02 0.50
C LEU A 100 10.28 4.98 0.77
N PHE A 101 11.49 4.47 1.01
CA PHE A 101 12.68 5.28 1.23
C PHE A 101 13.80 4.90 0.25
N ASP A 102 14.52 5.90 -0.24
CA ASP A 102 15.72 5.71 -1.07
C ASP A 102 16.94 5.32 -0.23
N GLU A 103 18.07 5.05 -0.90
CA GLU A 103 19.34 4.67 -0.25
C GLU A 103 19.90 5.74 0.72
N ASN A 104 19.45 6.98 0.59
CA ASN A 104 19.83 8.11 1.44
C ASN A 104 18.83 8.35 2.57
N GLY A 105 17.76 7.56 2.66
CA GLY A 105 16.69 7.69 3.64
C GLY A 105 15.65 8.76 3.30
N ASN A 106 15.60 9.27 2.06
CA ASN A 106 14.56 10.19 1.64
C ASN A 106 13.30 9.41 1.24
N CYS A 107 12.13 9.94 1.58
CA CYS A 107 10.87 9.38 1.13
C CYS A 107 10.74 9.48 -0.39
N VAL A 108 10.46 8.36 -1.07
CA VAL A 108 10.14 8.36 -2.49
C VAL A 108 8.69 8.78 -2.71
N THR A 109 8.41 9.39 -3.85
CA THR A 109 7.07 9.91 -4.18
C THR A 109 6.21 8.91 -4.94
N ASP A 110 6.79 7.82 -5.45
CA ASP A 110 6.09 6.80 -6.24
C ASP A 110 6.74 5.41 -6.11
N LEU A 111 6.01 4.36 -6.54
CA LEU A 111 6.50 2.97 -6.57
C LEU A 111 6.90 2.49 -7.97
N SER A 112 7.27 3.39 -8.88
CA SER A 112 7.59 3.02 -10.28
C SER A 112 8.72 1.99 -10.40
N ALA A 113 9.66 1.97 -9.45
CA ALA A 113 10.74 0.98 -9.39
C ALA A 113 10.26 -0.47 -9.18
N TYR A 114 9.05 -0.66 -8.65
CA TYR A 114 8.45 -1.96 -8.34
C TYR A 114 7.35 -2.36 -9.32
N ARG A 115 7.02 -1.51 -10.29
CA ARG A 115 5.97 -1.78 -11.29
C ARG A 115 6.40 -2.93 -12.21
N ILE A 116 5.52 -3.90 -12.42
CA ILE A 116 5.81 -5.09 -13.25
C ILE A 116 4.92 -5.23 -14.49
N ASP A 117 3.95 -4.34 -14.67
CA ASP A 117 3.15 -4.29 -15.89
C ASP A 117 3.91 -3.57 -17.02
N PRO A 118 3.75 -4.00 -18.29
CA PRO A 118 4.43 -3.43 -19.46
C PRO A 118 3.95 -2.05 -19.90
#